data_AF-A0AAD9VC00-F1
#
_entry.id   AF-A0AAD9VC00-F1
#
_cell.length_a   1.000
_cell.length_b   1.000
_cell.length_c   1.000
_cell.angle_alpha   90.00
_cell.angle_beta   90.00
_cell.angle_gamma   90.00
#
_symmetry.space_group_name_H-M   'P 1'
#
loop_
_entity.id
_entity.type
_entity.pdbx_description
1 polymer ?
#
loop_
_entity_poly.entity_id
_entity_poly.type
_entity_poly.pdbx_seq_one_letter_code
_entity_poly.pdbx_strand_id
1 'polypeptide(L)'
;MEQPKRRLLDFSPLKERMFVVLTFCHTLNNLGHGTPRLHLVKFSEDLNVSADAAMRLFVYIGITTFIGRLLSGFLCNIPCVNPVYVFMFGLIIDGSSQIYLSQAKAYTDLIVFSFLYGMADGVVFGTFYICILNSVETSRKAAAFGLSALCYAPIIATGPALAGFMTDHLHSYIPSFILGAVVAYTAAALLLILLCYKKQTQRFEAVEENDDHESVDRKDEILEETYL
;
A
#
# COMPACT_ATOMS: atom_id res chain seq x y z
N MET A 1 -5.20 -25.56 35.14
CA MET A 1 -4.65 -24.96 33.90
C MET A 1 -5.79 -24.19 33.23
N GLU A 2 -5.94 -22.92 33.54
CA GLU A 2 -6.90 -22.07 32.82
C GLU A 2 -6.35 -21.83 31.41
N GLN A 3 -7.10 -22.26 30.40
CA GLN A 3 -6.76 -21.92 29.02
C GLN A 3 -6.90 -20.40 28.86
N PRO A 4 -5.92 -19.70 28.26
CA PRO A 4 -6.03 -18.27 28.05
C PRO A 4 -7.28 -18.00 27.21
N LYS A 5 -8.18 -17.17 27.75
CA LYS A 5 -9.42 -16.73 27.11
C LYS A 5 -9.08 -16.18 25.72
N ARG A 6 -9.31 -16.98 24.68
CA ARG A 6 -9.03 -16.58 23.29
C ARG A 6 -9.91 -15.37 22.98
N ARG A 7 -9.34 -14.18 22.98
CA ARG A 7 -10.03 -12.97 22.55
C ARG A 7 -10.29 -13.13 21.05
N LEU A 8 -11.55 -13.05 20.64
CA LEU A 8 -11.95 -13.16 19.23
C LEU A 8 -11.34 -12.04 18.37
N LEU A 9 -11.09 -10.87 18.97
CA LEU A 9 -10.40 -9.75 18.37
C LEU A 9 -9.33 -9.21 19.33
N ASP A 10 -8.09 -9.12 18.84
CA ASP A 10 -6.98 -8.51 19.56
C ASP A 10 -6.59 -7.20 18.86
N PHE A 11 -6.82 -6.09 19.56
CA PHE A 11 -6.54 -4.73 19.09
C PHE A 11 -5.12 -4.26 19.41
N SER A 12 -4.30 -5.11 20.02
CA SER A 12 -2.89 -4.80 20.34
C SER A 12 -2.07 -4.29 19.14
N PRO A 13 -2.27 -4.78 17.89
CA PRO A 13 -1.57 -4.24 16.71
C PRO A 13 -1.79 -2.74 16.47
N LEU A 14 -2.91 -2.15 16.91
CA LEU A 14 -3.17 -0.70 16.74
C LEU A 14 -2.25 0.19 17.56
N LYS A 15 -1.51 -0.38 18.53
CA LYS A 15 -0.49 0.36 19.28
C LYS A 15 0.76 0.61 18.44
N GLU A 16 1.01 -0.22 17.42
CA GLU A 16 2.17 -0.08 16.55
C GLU A 16 1.91 0.98 15.48
N ARG A 17 2.65 2.10 15.56
CA ARG A 17 2.47 3.25 14.65
C ARG A 17 2.58 2.83 13.18
N MET A 18 3.55 1.96 12.87
CA MET A 18 3.77 1.47 11.51
C MET A 18 2.59 0.64 11.00
N PHE A 19 2.01 -0.23 11.85
CA PHE A 19 0.81 -1.00 11.52
C PHE A 19 -0.36 -0.10 11.17
N VAL A 20 -0.63 0.91 11.99
CA VAL A 20 -1.75 1.86 11.79
C VAL A 20 -1.59 2.61 10.47
N VAL A 21 -0.41 3.16 10.19
CA VAL A 21 -0.18 3.95 8.97
C VAL A 21 -0.27 3.09 7.72
N LEU A 22 0.34 1.91 7.72
CA LEU A 22 0.27 0.98 6.58
C LEU A 22 -1.17 0.53 6.32
N THR A 23 -1.90 0.17 7.37
CA THR A 23 -3.30 -0.25 7.27
C THR A 23 -4.19 0.88 6.78
N PHE A 24 -3.97 2.11 7.27
CA PHE A 24 -4.71 3.29 6.82
C PHE A 24 -4.45 3.59 5.35
N CYS A 25 -3.19 3.63 4.92
CA CYS A 25 -2.82 3.87 3.52
C CYS A 25 -3.39 2.80 2.59
N HIS A 26 -3.31 1.53 2.99
CA HIS A 26 -3.88 0.42 2.22
C HIS A 26 -5.42 0.50 2.16
N THR A 27 -6.07 0.85 3.27
CA THR A 27 -7.52 1.05 3.34
C THR A 27 -7.96 2.20 2.42
N LEU A 28 -7.23 3.31 2.44
CA LEU A 28 -7.49 4.46 1.56
C LEU A 28 -7.34 4.09 0.08
N ASN A 29 -6.30 3.33 -0.28
CA ASN A 29 -6.11 2.84 -1.65
C ASN A 29 -7.30 1.99 -2.13
N ASN A 30 -7.80 1.11 -1.26
CA ASN A 30 -8.88 0.19 -1.60
C ASN A 30 -10.22 0.88 -1.92
N LEU A 31 -10.40 2.15 -1.54
CA LEU A 31 -11.63 2.92 -1.80
C LEU A 31 -11.92 3.05 -3.30
N GLY A 32 -10.90 3.29 -4.12
CA GLY A 32 -11.03 3.40 -5.58
C GLY A 32 -10.46 2.20 -6.34
N HIS A 33 -9.64 1.37 -5.69
CA HIS A 33 -9.04 0.21 -6.35
C HIS A 33 -10.07 -0.81 -6.87
N GLY A 34 -11.22 -0.97 -6.20
CA GLY A 34 -12.27 -1.88 -6.64
C GLY A 34 -13.06 -1.41 -7.86
N THR A 35 -13.00 -0.12 -8.18
CA THR A 35 -13.82 0.52 -9.21
C THR A 35 -13.54 0.01 -10.62
N PRO A 36 -12.27 -0.09 -11.09
CA PRO A 36 -11.97 -0.67 -12.38
C PRO A 36 -12.50 -2.08 -12.51
N ARG A 37 -12.28 -2.97 -11.53
CA ARG A 37 -12.70 -4.39 -11.64
C ARG A 37 -14.19 -4.57 -11.90
N LEU A 38 -15.02 -3.73 -11.29
CA LEU A 38 -16.47 -3.87 -11.44
C LEU A 38 -17.01 -3.25 -12.72
N HIS A 39 -16.41 -2.16 -13.17
CA HIS A 39 -16.88 -1.42 -14.33
C HIS A 39 -16.11 -1.77 -15.61
N LEU A 40 -15.04 -2.57 -15.52
CA LEU A 40 -14.18 -2.89 -16.66
C LEU A 40 -14.97 -3.53 -17.81
N VAL A 41 -15.91 -4.44 -17.52
CA VAL A 41 -16.75 -5.05 -18.55
C VAL A 41 -17.61 -4.00 -19.24
N LYS A 42 -18.39 -3.23 -18.47
CA LYS A 42 -19.27 -2.19 -19.02
C LYS A 42 -18.48 -1.12 -19.80
N PHE A 43 -17.35 -0.67 -19.25
CA PHE A 43 -16.47 0.28 -19.91
C PHE A 43 -15.85 -0.30 -21.20
N SER A 44 -15.61 -1.61 -21.25
CA SER A 44 -15.18 -2.28 -22.49
C SER A 44 -16.31 -2.32 -23.53
N GLU A 45 -17.54 -2.58 -23.10
CA GLU A 45 -18.73 -2.58 -23.97
C GLU A 45 -18.98 -1.18 -24.57
N ASP A 46 -18.78 -0.10 -23.80
CA ASP A 46 -18.83 1.29 -24.29
C ASP A 46 -17.80 1.56 -25.40
N LEU A 47 -16.70 0.80 -25.43
CA LEU A 47 -15.66 0.83 -26.47
C LEU A 47 -15.93 -0.17 -27.62
N ASN A 48 -17.13 -0.75 -27.70
CA ASN A 48 -17.53 -1.78 -28.67
C ASN A 48 -16.72 -3.08 -28.57
N VAL A 49 -16.17 -3.38 -27.39
CA VAL A 49 -15.51 -4.67 -27.12
C VAL A 49 -16.55 -5.68 -26.65
N SER A 50 -16.48 -6.91 -27.17
CA SER A 50 -17.40 -7.96 -26.75
C SER A 50 -17.18 -8.35 -25.28
N ALA A 51 -18.24 -8.76 -24.59
CA ALA A 51 -18.15 -9.25 -23.21
C ALA A 51 -17.14 -10.41 -23.06
N ASP A 52 -17.06 -11.32 -24.05
CA ASP A 52 -16.05 -12.39 -24.08
C ASP A 52 -14.62 -11.84 -24.09
N ALA A 53 -14.35 -10.83 -24.92
CA ALA A 53 -13.05 -10.18 -24.97
C ALA A 53 -12.74 -9.40 -23.68
N ALA A 54 -13.75 -8.79 -23.06
CA ALA A 54 -13.61 -8.11 -21.77
C ALA A 54 -13.31 -9.11 -20.63
N MET A 55 -13.92 -10.29 -20.64
CA MET A 55 -13.65 -11.34 -19.65
C MET A 55 -12.18 -11.81 -19.68
N ARG A 56 -11.55 -11.84 -20.86
CA ARG A 56 -10.11 -12.16 -20.98
C ARG A 56 -9.21 -11.19 -20.21
N LEU A 57 -9.63 -9.94 -20.04
CA LEU A 57 -8.87 -8.94 -19.26
C LEU A 57 -8.70 -9.37 -17.80
N PHE A 58 -9.72 -9.98 -17.19
CA PHE A 58 -9.62 -10.51 -15.82
C PHE A 58 -8.63 -11.67 -15.70
N VAL A 59 -8.49 -12.47 -16.76
CA VAL A 59 -7.46 -13.52 -16.81
C VAL A 59 -6.06 -12.89 -16.81
N TYR A 60 -5.84 -11.83 -17.58
CA TYR A 60 -4.57 -11.09 -17.58
C TYR A 60 -4.29 -10.44 -16.23
N ILE A 61 -5.30 -9.80 -15.61
CA ILE A 61 -5.20 -9.27 -14.25
C ILE A 61 -4.80 -10.38 -13.28
N GLY A 62 -5.48 -11.54 -13.30
CA GLY A 62 -5.20 -12.65 -12.39
C GLY A 62 -3.77 -13.20 -12.51
N ILE A 63 -3.29 -13.42 -13.73
CA ILE A 63 -1.93 -13.91 -13.99
C ILE A 63 -0.89 -12.89 -13.50
N THR A 64 -1.10 -11.61 -13.78
CA THR A 64 -0.15 -10.56 -13.43
C THR A 64 -0.18 -10.20 -11.95
N THR A 65 -1.33 -10.28 -11.28
CA THR A 65 -1.45 -10.24 -9.82
C THR A 65 -0.65 -11.36 -9.18
N PHE A 66 -0.74 -12.58 -9.72
CA PHE A 66 0.04 -13.71 -9.21
C PHE A 66 1.55 -13.43 -9.35
N ILE A 67 2.00 -12.97 -10.52
CA ILE A 67 3.39 -12.58 -10.75
C ILE A 67 3.83 -11.45 -9.81
N GLY A 68 3.00 -10.41 -9.63
CA GLY A 68 3.27 -9.29 -8.73
C GLY A 68 3.42 -9.72 -7.27
N ARG A 69 2.65 -10.73 -6.83
CA ARG A 69 2.81 -11.34 -5.49
C ARG A 69 4.12 -12.08 -5.33
N LEU A 70 4.56 -12.82 -6.34
CA LEU A 70 5.87 -13.48 -6.32
C LEU A 70 7.00 -12.44 -6.31
N LEU A 71 6.90 -11.42 -7.15
CA LEU A 71 7.88 -10.34 -7.23
C LEU A 71 7.98 -9.55 -5.92
N SER A 72 6.86 -9.21 -5.28
CA SER A 72 6.90 -8.53 -3.98
C SER A 72 7.55 -9.39 -2.90
N GLY A 73 7.27 -10.69 -2.85
CA GLY A 73 7.95 -11.61 -1.94
C GLY A 73 9.46 -11.64 -2.17
N PHE A 74 9.89 -11.73 -3.43
CA PHE A 74 11.32 -11.72 -3.78
C PHE A 74 11.99 -10.37 -3.45
N LEU A 75 11.39 -9.25 -3.88
CA LEU A 75 11.92 -7.91 -3.66
C LEU A 75 12.06 -7.59 -2.17
N CYS A 76 11.08 -7.97 -1.35
CA CYS A 76 11.13 -7.73 0.10
C CYS A 76 12.11 -8.64 0.84
N ASN A 77 12.59 -9.72 0.21
CA ASN A 77 13.61 -10.60 0.80
C ASN A 77 15.05 -10.10 0.53
N ILE A 78 15.23 -9.11 -0.34
CA ILE A 78 16.54 -8.52 -0.61
C ILE A 78 16.93 -7.61 0.57
N PRO A 79 18.07 -7.83 1.24
CA PRO A 79 18.44 -7.11 2.47
C PRO A 79 18.62 -5.59 2.28
N CYS A 80 18.90 -5.14 1.06
CA CYS A 80 19.07 -3.72 0.73
C CYS A 80 17.75 -3.00 0.38
N VAL A 81 16.64 -3.73 0.27
CA VAL A 81 15.35 -3.19 -0.17
C VAL A 81 14.44 -3.00 1.04
N ASN A 82 14.01 -1.76 1.29
CA ASN A 82 13.00 -1.50 2.32
C ASN A 82 11.60 -1.81 1.73
N PRO A 83 10.84 -2.75 2.34
CA PRO A 83 9.50 -3.13 1.86
C PRO A 83 8.53 -1.94 1.73
N VAL A 84 8.66 -0.89 2.55
CA VAL A 84 7.77 0.27 2.47
C VAL A 84 7.95 1.03 1.16
N TYR A 85 9.17 1.10 0.60
CA TYR A 85 9.38 1.71 -0.72
C TYR A 85 8.79 0.85 -1.83
N VAL A 86 8.85 -0.48 -1.72
CA VAL A 86 8.21 -1.39 -2.68
C VAL A 86 6.68 -1.23 -2.64
N PHE A 87 6.12 -1.05 -1.44
CA PHE A 87 4.69 -0.79 -1.25
C PHE A 87 4.28 0.54 -1.91
N MET A 88 5.05 1.61 -1.63
CA MET A 88 4.84 2.94 -2.21
C MET A 88 4.93 2.91 -3.75
N PHE A 89 5.91 2.19 -4.30
CA PHE A 89 6.06 2.01 -5.74
C PHE A 89 4.86 1.28 -6.35
N GLY A 90 4.36 0.23 -5.70
CA GLY A 90 3.14 -0.45 -6.10
C GLY A 90 1.93 0.49 -6.16
N LEU A 91 1.74 1.35 -5.16
CA LEU A 91 0.65 2.34 -5.12
C LEU A 91 0.75 3.36 -6.28
N ILE A 92 1.98 3.79 -6.61
CA ILE A 92 2.22 4.70 -7.74
C ILE A 92 1.84 4.03 -9.07
N ILE A 93 2.22 2.77 -9.29
CA ILE A 93 1.84 2.03 -10.49
C ILE A 93 0.31 1.82 -10.53
N ASP A 94 -0.31 1.49 -9.39
CA ASP A 94 -1.76 1.33 -9.29
C ASP A 94 -2.47 2.62 -9.73
N GLY A 95 -2.12 3.77 -9.15
CA GLY A 95 -2.69 5.06 -9.53
C GLY A 95 -2.40 5.44 -10.99
N SER A 96 -1.19 5.16 -11.49
CA SER A 96 -0.82 5.39 -12.89
C SER A 96 -1.67 4.56 -13.85
N SER A 97 -1.93 3.30 -13.51
CA SER A 97 -2.75 2.40 -14.33
C SER A 97 -4.18 2.90 -14.43
N GLN A 98 -4.74 3.49 -13.36
CA GLN A 98 -6.09 4.04 -13.36
C GLN A 98 -6.19 5.34 -14.18
N ILE A 99 -5.16 6.20 -14.13
CA ILE A 99 -5.05 7.34 -15.06
C ILE A 99 -4.96 6.86 -16.51
N TYR A 100 -4.20 5.79 -16.77
CA TYR A 100 -4.10 5.22 -18.11
C TYR A 100 -5.46 4.68 -18.58
N LEU A 101 -6.19 3.96 -17.74
CA LEU A 101 -7.54 3.47 -18.05
C LEU A 101 -8.51 4.61 -18.39
N SER A 102 -8.41 5.74 -17.69
CA SER A 102 -9.27 6.91 -17.96
C SER A 102 -9.09 7.50 -19.37
N GLN A 103 -7.98 7.20 -20.03
CA GLN A 103 -7.64 7.65 -21.38
C GLN A 103 -7.79 6.54 -22.44
N ALA A 104 -8.19 5.33 -22.03
CA ALA A 104 -8.32 4.18 -22.91
C ALA A 104 -9.41 4.39 -23.95
N LYS A 105 -9.09 4.07 -25.21
CA LYS A 105 -10.02 4.21 -26.35
C LYS A 105 -10.12 2.93 -27.18
N ALA A 106 -9.22 1.98 -26.96
CA ALA A 106 -9.16 0.73 -27.70
C ALA A 106 -8.94 -0.48 -26.78
N TYR A 107 -9.26 -1.67 -27.29
CA TYR A 107 -9.03 -2.92 -26.56
C TYR A 107 -7.57 -3.11 -26.15
N THR A 108 -6.61 -2.67 -26.98
CA THR A 108 -5.17 -2.72 -26.64
C THR A 108 -4.85 -1.92 -25.38
N ASP A 109 -5.50 -0.77 -25.17
CA ASP A 109 -5.32 0.03 -23.96
C ASP A 109 -5.81 -0.73 -22.73
N LEU A 110 -6.94 -1.42 -22.85
CA LEU A 110 -7.49 -2.24 -21.77
C LEU A 110 -6.59 -3.43 -21.42
N ILE A 111 -5.92 -4.01 -22.41
CA ILE A 111 -4.92 -5.06 -22.20
C ILE A 111 -3.73 -4.48 -21.41
N VAL A 112 -3.14 -3.37 -21.87
CA VAL A 112 -2.01 -2.72 -21.20
C VAL A 112 -2.38 -2.34 -19.75
N PHE A 113 -3.56 -1.76 -19.57
CA PHE A 113 -4.12 -1.48 -18.25
C PHE A 113 -4.17 -2.74 -17.39
N SER A 114 -4.71 -3.85 -17.90
CA SER A 114 -4.87 -5.10 -17.16
C SER A 114 -3.54 -5.66 -16.65
N PHE A 115 -2.48 -5.57 -17.46
CA PHE A 115 -1.14 -5.98 -17.05
C PHE A 115 -0.55 -5.08 -15.96
N LEU A 116 -0.66 -3.76 -16.11
CA LEU A 116 -0.15 -2.80 -15.14
C LEU A 116 -0.90 -2.87 -13.82
N TYR A 117 -2.23 -2.88 -13.88
CA TYR A 117 -3.11 -2.92 -12.73
C TYR A 117 -2.99 -4.23 -11.95
N GLY A 118 -2.98 -5.37 -12.63
CA GLY A 118 -2.81 -6.66 -11.95
C GLY A 118 -1.44 -6.79 -11.30
N MET A 119 -0.37 -6.40 -12.00
CA MET A 119 0.98 -6.37 -11.41
C MET A 119 1.06 -5.44 -10.19
N ALA A 120 0.48 -4.24 -10.27
CA ALA A 120 0.41 -3.30 -9.15
C ALA A 120 -0.37 -3.89 -7.96
N ASP A 121 -1.55 -4.43 -8.19
CA ASP A 121 -2.37 -5.11 -7.18
C ASP A 121 -1.58 -6.22 -6.48
N GLY A 122 -0.89 -7.06 -7.24
CA GLY A 122 -0.05 -8.13 -6.70
C GLY A 122 1.08 -7.60 -5.80
N VAL A 123 1.78 -6.55 -6.25
CA VAL A 123 2.87 -5.92 -5.49
C VAL A 123 2.35 -5.20 -4.24
N VAL A 124 1.24 -4.47 -4.34
CA VAL A 124 0.61 -3.72 -3.25
C VAL A 124 0.14 -4.69 -2.15
N PHE A 125 -0.65 -5.71 -2.49
CA PHE A 125 -1.13 -6.67 -1.48
C PHE A 125 -0.01 -7.53 -0.91
N GLY A 126 0.90 -8.04 -1.75
CA GLY A 126 2.01 -8.88 -1.30
C GLY A 126 2.92 -8.12 -0.34
N THR A 127 3.33 -6.92 -0.72
CA THR A 127 4.20 -6.07 0.12
C THR A 127 3.47 -5.57 1.37
N PHE A 128 2.19 -5.22 1.28
CA PHE A 128 1.38 -4.82 2.43
C PHE A 128 1.43 -5.87 3.53
N TYR A 129 1.15 -7.13 3.20
CA TYR A 129 1.16 -8.20 4.19
C TYR A 129 2.55 -8.45 4.78
N ILE A 130 3.60 -8.34 3.98
CA ILE A 130 4.98 -8.42 4.48
C ILE A 130 5.26 -7.29 5.48
N CYS A 131 4.87 -6.06 5.15
CA CYS A 131 5.08 -4.91 6.02
C CYS A 131 4.30 -5.01 7.34
N ILE A 132 3.01 -5.41 7.31
CA ILE A 132 2.24 -5.53 8.55
C ILE A 132 2.78 -6.65 9.44
N LEU A 133 3.19 -7.79 8.86
CA LEU A 133 3.72 -8.91 9.63
C LEU A 133 5.08 -8.56 10.24
N ASN A 134 5.88 -7.72 9.59
CA ASN A 134 7.14 -7.22 10.12
C ASN A 134 6.96 -6.07 11.14
N SER A 135 5.79 -5.44 11.18
CA SER A 135 5.50 -4.33 12.10
C SER A 135 5.07 -4.78 13.50
N VAL A 136 4.84 -6.08 13.71
CA VAL A 136 4.33 -6.62 14.98
C VAL A 136 5.15 -7.81 15.45
N GLU A 137 5.12 -8.08 16.76
CA GLU A 137 5.70 -9.29 17.34
C GLU A 137 5.07 -10.56 16.75
N THR A 138 5.86 -11.63 16.66
CA THR A 138 5.44 -12.92 16.08
C THR A 138 4.15 -13.48 16.70
N SER A 139 3.94 -13.28 18.01
CA SER A 139 2.74 -13.71 18.74
C SER A 139 1.45 -13.01 18.28
N ARG A 140 1.56 -11.82 17.66
CA ARG A 140 0.42 -10.96 17.26
C ARG A 140 0.20 -10.90 15.75
N LYS A 141 0.99 -11.62 14.94
CA LYS A 141 0.90 -11.62 13.47
C LYS A 141 -0.49 -11.98 12.94
N ALA A 142 -1.12 -13.02 13.51
CA ALA A 142 -2.48 -13.41 13.12
C ALA A 142 -3.53 -12.34 13.44
N ALA A 143 -3.39 -11.68 14.61
CA ALA A 143 -4.26 -10.58 15.00
C ALA A 143 -4.08 -9.36 14.07
N ALA A 144 -2.84 -9.02 13.73
CA ALA A 144 -2.55 -7.92 12.79
C ALA A 144 -3.16 -8.17 11.41
N PHE A 145 -2.99 -9.39 10.88
CA PHE A 145 -3.62 -9.79 9.62
C PHE A 145 -5.14 -9.63 9.67
N GLY A 146 -5.80 -10.25 10.65
CA GLY A 146 -7.26 -10.19 10.79
C GLY A 146 -7.78 -8.77 11.01
N LEU A 147 -7.14 -8.00 11.87
CA LEU A 147 -7.55 -6.64 12.17
C LEU A 147 -7.38 -5.71 10.97
N SER A 148 -6.28 -5.84 10.22
CA SER A 148 -6.10 -5.08 8.98
C SER A 148 -7.19 -5.39 7.95
N ALA A 149 -7.56 -6.67 7.82
CA ALA A 149 -8.65 -7.11 6.95
C ALA A 149 -10.00 -6.52 7.36
N LEU A 150 -10.29 -6.44 8.65
CA LEU A 150 -11.49 -5.79 9.17
C LEU A 150 -11.52 -4.28 8.87
N CYS A 151 -10.36 -3.63 8.78
CA CYS A 151 -10.29 -2.20 8.44
C CYS A 151 -10.61 -1.94 6.95
N TYR A 152 -10.00 -2.70 6.02
CA TYR A 152 -10.18 -2.42 4.60
C TYR A 152 -11.40 -3.11 3.97
N ALA A 153 -11.92 -4.22 4.54
CA ALA A 153 -13.02 -4.97 3.93
C ALA A 153 -14.31 -4.14 3.76
N PRO A 154 -14.75 -3.31 4.72
CA PRO A 154 -15.91 -2.43 4.51
C PRO A 154 -15.70 -1.46 3.34
N ILE A 155 -14.47 -0.96 3.17
CA ILE A 155 -14.13 -0.03 2.09
C ILE A 155 -14.16 -0.72 0.73
N ILE A 156 -13.66 -1.96 0.63
CA ILE A 156 -13.79 -2.77 -0.59
C ILE A 156 -15.27 -3.01 -0.93
N ALA A 157 -16.13 -3.19 0.07
CA ALA A 157 -17.56 -3.40 -0.14
C ALA A 157 -18.30 -2.11 -0.55
N THR A 158 -17.91 -0.94 -0.02
CA THR A 158 -18.58 0.34 -0.30
C THR A 158 -18.04 1.06 -1.55
N GLY A 159 -16.77 0.88 -1.91
CA GLY A 159 -16.17 1.43 -3.14
C GLY A 159 -16.99 1.20 -4.42
N PRO A 160 -17.52 -0.02 -4.66
CA PRO A 160 -18.47 -0.33 -5.73
C PRO A 160 -19.70 0.59 -5.77
N ALA A 161 -20.35 0.77 -4.62
CA ALA A 161 -21.55 1.58 -4.50
C ALA A 161 -21.24 3.07 -4.73
N LEU A 162 -20.10 3.55 -4.21
CA LEU A 162 -19.64 4.91 -4.44
C LEU A 162 -19.37 5.17 -5.93
N ALA A 163 -18.68 4.25 -6.60
CA ALA A 163 -18.41 4.37 -8.03
C ALA A 163 -19.68 4.28 -8.90
N GLY A 164 -20.62 3.42 -8.52
CA GLY A 164 -21.94 3.35 -9.16
C GLY A 164 -22.68 4.68 -9.03
N PHE A 165 -22.76 5.22 -7.81
CA PHE A 165 -23.37 6.53 -7.54
C PHE A 165 -22.73 7.66 -8.36
N MET A 166 -21.40 7.69 -8.45
CA MET A 166 -20.69 8.67 -9.28
C MET A 166 -21.03 8.51 -10.77
N THR A 167 -21.09 7.27 -11.25
CA THR A 167 -21.42 6.97 -12.66
C THR A 167 -22.85 7.40 -12.97
N ASP A 168 -23.81 7.13 -12.07
CA ASP A 168 -25.22 7.46 -12.27
C ASP A 168 -25.44 8.97 -12.36
N HIS A 169 -24.68 9.77 -11.61
CA HIS A 169 -24.79 11.24 -11.61
C HIS A 169 -23.95 11.94 -12.69
N LEU A 170 -22.76 11.42 -13.02
CA LEU A 170 -21.81 12.05 -13.95
C LEU A 170 -21.89 11.45 -15.36
N HIS A 171 -22.68 10.38 -15.55
CA HIS A 171 -22.83 9.63 -16.79
C HIS A 171 -21.48 9.18 -17.40
N SER A 172 -20.47 8.95 -16.56
CA SER A 172 -19.12 8.57 -16.99
C SER A 172 -18.39 7.79 -15.90
N TYR A 173 -17.59 6.81 -16.31
CA TYR A 173 -16.71 6.04 -15.43
C TYR A 173 -15.38 6.74 -15.12
N ILE A 174 -14.98 7.71 -15.96
CA ILE A 174 -13.71 8.42 -15.87
C ILE A 174 -13.50 9.08 -14.49
N PRO A 175 -14.47 9.80 -13.91
CA PRO A 175 -14.31 10.42 -12.60
C PRO A 175 -13.99 9.41 -11.49
N SER A 176 -14.57 8.21 -11.57
CA SER A 176 -14.35 7.15 -10.59
C SER A 176 -12.95 6.54 -10.72
N PHE A 177 -12.40 6.43 -11.94
CA PHE A 177 -11.00 6.03 -12.16
C PHE A 177 -10.00 7.10 -11.68
N ILE A 178 -10.31 8.38 -11.93
CA ILE A 178 -9.47 9.49 -11.44
C ILE A 178 -9.50 9.55 -9.91
N LEU A 179 -10.66 9.36 -9.27
CA LEU A 179 -10.74 9.27 -7.82
C LEU A 179 -9.84 8.15 -7.28
N GLY A 180 -9.89 6.98 -7.91
CA GLY A 180 -9.03 5.85 -7.53
C GLY A 180 -7.53 6.14 -7.70
N ALA A 181 -7.14 6.86 -8.75
CA ALA A 181 -5.76 7.35 -8.88
C ALA A 181 -5.37 8.34 -7.78
N VAL A 182 -6.24 9.31 -7.46
CA VAL A 182 -5.99 10.33 -6.43
C VAL A 182 -5.80 9.68 -5.07
N VAL A 183 -6.63 8.72 -4.67
CA VAL A 183 -6.47 8.04 -3.38
C VAL A 183 -5.19 7.20 -3.32
N ALA A 184 -4.80 6.55 -4.43
CA ALA A 184 -3.54 5.81 -4.52
C ALA A 184 -2.31 6.72 -4.37
N TYR A 185 -2.27 7.85 -5.08
CA TYR A 185 -1.19 8.84 -4.93
C TYR A 185 -1.17 9.50 -3.57
N THR A 186 -2.34 9.75 -2.98
CA THR A 186 -2.44 10.30 -1.63
C THR A 186 -1.86 9.31 -0.60
N ALA A 187 -2.18 8.03 -0.72
CA ALA A 187 -1.59 6.98 0.12
C ALA A 187 -0.07 6.90 -0.06
N ALA A 188 0.44 6.97 -1.29
CA ALA A 188 1.87 6.99 -1.57
C ALA A 188 2.56 8.24 -0.99
N ALA A 189 1.95 9.42 -1.12
CA ALA A 189 2.47 10.66 -0.55
C ALA A 189 2.51 10.64 0.98
N LEU A 190 1.47 10.11 1.63
CA LEU A 190 1.44 9.93 3.08
C LEU A 190 2.58 9.01 3.58
N LEU A 191 2.84 7.91 2.87
CA LEU A 191 3.97 7.03 3.18
C LEU A 191 5.31 7.75 2.98
N LEU A 192 5.46 8.54 1.92
CA LEU A 192 6.67 9.31 1.68
C LEU A 192 6.94 10.31 2.81
N ILE A 193 5.92 11.07 3.22
CA ILE A 193 6.02 12.04 4.32
C ILE A 193 6.43 11.32 5.62
N LEU A 194 5.82 10.18 5.92
CA LEU A 194 6.16 9.38 7.11
C LEU A 194 7.64 8.92 7.08
N LEU A 195 8.10 8.42 5.93
CA LEU A 195 9.48 7.98 5.77
C LEU A 195 10.48 9.13 5.88
N CYS A 196 10.15 10.29 5.32
CA CYS A 196 10.94 11.50 5.46
C CYS A 196 11.03 11.94 6.93
N TYR A 197 9.91 11.92 7.65
CA TYR A 197 9.87 12.28 9.07
C TYR A 197 10.73 11.32 9.91
N LYS A 198 10.57 10.00 9.72
CA LYS A 198 11.38 9.00 10.42
C LYS A 198 12.88 9.16 10.16
N LYS A 199 13.27 9.41 8.91
CA LYS A 199 14.67 9.65 8.53
C LYS A 199 15.23 10.92 9.16
N GLN A 200 14.42 11.97 9.28
CA GLN A 200 14.81 13.20 9.95
C GLN A 200 15.01 12.97 11.46
N THR A 201 14.06 12.32 12.14
CA THR A 201 14.19 12.03 13.58
C THR A 201 15.46 11.23 13.88
N GLN A 202 15.74 10.16 13.12
CA GLN A 202 16.97 9.37 13.30
C GLN A 202 18.25 10.18 13.05
N ARG A 203 18.20 11.14 12.12
CA ARG A 203 19.34 12.03 11.87
C ARG A 203 19.54 13.04 13.00
N PHE A 204 18.48 13.53 13.63
CA PHE A 204 18.59 14.41 14.79
C PHE A 204 19.13 13.66 16.01
N GLU A 205 18.62 12.46 16.29
CA GLU A 205 19.10 11.60 17.38
C GLU A 205 20.59 11.23 17.19
N ALA A 206 21.02 10.89 15.98
CA ALA A 206 22.43 10.60 15.69
C ALA A 206 23.36 11.82 15.77
N VAL A 207 22.83 13.04 15.67
CA VAL A 207 23.61 14.27 15.87
C VAL A 207 23.72 14.58 17.37
N GLU A 208 22.64 14.44 18.14
CA GLU A 208 22.69 14.57 19.61
C GLU A 208 23.64 13.54 20.25
N GLU A 209 23.58 12.27 19.83
CA GLU A 209 24.44 11.22 20.36
C GLU A 209 25.93 11.44 20.04
N ASN A 210 26.25 12.02 18.88
CA ASN A 210 27.61 12.41 18.51
C ASN A 210 28.09 13.65 19.28
N ASP A 211 27.25 14.67 19.44
CA ASP A 211 27.58 15.88 20.21
C ASP A 211 27.82 15.53 21.70
N ASP A 212 27.03 14.62 22.26
CA ASP A 212 27.20 14.14 23.63
C ASP A 212 28.52 13.38 23.79
N HIS A 213 28.87 12.49 22.85
CA HIS A 213 30.15 11.75 22.87
C HIS A 213 31.36 12.68 22.73
N GLU A 214 31.33 13.64 21.82
CA GLU A 214 32.43 14.61 21.60
C GLU A 214 32.62 15.54 22.82
N SER A 215 31.53 15.84 23.55
CA SER A 215 31.58 16.63 24.78
C SER A 215 32.19 15.89 25.99
N VAL A 216 32.07 14.56 26.02
CA VAL A 216 32.65 13.70 27.06
C VAL A 216 34.14 13.52 26.81
N ASP A 217 34.53 13.18 25.58
CA ASP A 217 35.94 13.02 25.19
C ASP A 217 36.76 14.29 25.48
N ARG A 218 36.19 15.47 25.15
CA ARG A 218 36.84 16.76 25.43
C ARG A 218 37.00 17.04 26.93
N LYS A 219 36.10 16.55 27.79
CA LYS A 219 36.24 16.72 29.25
C LYS A 219 37.33 15.82 29.81
N ASP A 220 37.44 14.60 29.30
CA ASP A 220 38.46 13.63 29.72
C ASP A 220 39.86 14.11 29.29
N GLU A 221 39.99 14.68 28.09
CA GLU A 221 41.24 15.30 27.60
C GLU A 221 41.70 16.48 28.48
N ILE A 222 40.78 17.37 28.88
CA ILE A 222 41.08 18.51 29.75
C ILE A 222 41.47 18.04 31.17
N LEU A 223 40.84 16.97 31.67
CA LEU A 223 41.20 16.39 32.95
C LEU A 223 42.61 15.79 32.90
N GLU A 224 42.97 15.05 31.86
CA GLU A 224 44.35 14.54 31.70
C GLU A 224 45.39 15.67 31.64
N GLU A 225 45.12 16.77 30.94
CA GLU A 225 46.04 17.93 30.90
C GLU A 225 46.16 18.68 32.24
N THR A 226 45.12 18.67 33.08
CA THR A 226 45.13 19.42 34.36
C THR A 226 45.86 18.68 35.49
N TYR A 227 46.07 17.37 35.36
CA TYR A 227 46.73 16.51 36.36
C TYR A 227 48.19 16.16 36.02
N LEU A 228 48.76 16.74 34.96
CA LEU A 228 50.18 16.69 34.56
C LEU A 228 50.92 17.97 34.97
#